data_AF-A0A1Y1LHY9-F1
#
_entry.id   AF-A0A1Y1LHY9-F1
#
_cell.length_a   1.000
_cell.length_b   1.000
_cell.length_c   1.000
_cell.angle_alpha   90.00
_cell.angle_beta   90.00
_cell.angle_gamma   90.00
#
_symmetry.space_group_name_H-M   'P 1'
#
loop_
_entity.id
_entity.type
_entity.pdbx_description
1 polymer ?
#
loop_
_entity_poly.entity_id
_entity_poly.type
_entity_poly.pdbx_seq_one_letter_code
_entity_poly.pdbx_strand_id
1 'polypeptide(L)'
;MEGYIGEAPTAWDTRSVWNIRDCEPVINLLEIWKPLLPQWILDNILDQLIMPRISTEVNNWNPLTDTVPIHYWIHPWIPLLNTRLNENVFPIIQEKLGAALTNWHPSDRSAKLMLKPWKDALPEGSFAAFLLVHIVPKLQLCMQSLAINPHQQHLDAWNWVMDWKDMLSVLNLTSILDKYFFPRWLQTLAMWLNHNPDYNQVTEWYSGWKRMLSDELLVQPSIKDNFHKALEMMNRAVTTGQQPGAKEFVSYLTNIETNAPPPPPPPRVETMVEAVRAATQIPQGFKDLLAKRCEERGILFVPVLNKYYEAKQVYRLGSNGVQVYFDRNVVFYSQNNCSWLPVSLNRLLDMA
;
A
#
# COMPACT_ATOMS: atom_id res chain seq x y z
N MET A 1 -33.83 23.89 -78.21
CA MET A 1 -32.66 23.02 -78.04
C MET A 1 -31.63 23.82 -77.28
N GLU A 2 -31.97 24.16 -76.04
CA GLU A 2 -31.61 23.42 -74.82
C GLU A 2 -30.18 23.76 -74.39
N GLY A 3 -30.10 24.76 -73.51
CA GLY A 3 -28.89 25.15 -72.82
C GLY A 3 -28.60 24.16 -71.69
N TYR A 4 -27.39 23.60 -71.72
CA TYR A 4 -26.80 22.95 -70.56
C TYR A 4 -26.21 24.04 -69.66
N ILE A 5 -27.00 24.46 -68.68
CA ILE A 5 -26.54 25.22 -67.54
C ILE A 5 -25.75 24.22 -66.69
N GLY A 6 -24.43 24.30 -66.70
CA GLY A 6 -23.61 23.56 -65.74
C GLY A 6 -23.99 24.02 -64.34
N GLU A 7 -24.60 23.14 -63.57
CA GLU A 7 -24.84 23.37 -62.15
C GLU A 7 -23.50 23.64 -61.48
N ALA A 8 -23.34 24.87 -60.98
CA ALA A 8 -22.24 25.21 -60.10
C ALA A 8 -22.37 24.31 -58.85
N PRO A 9 -21.29 23.64 -58.40
CA PRO A 9 -21.36 22.82 -57.20
C PRO A 9 -21.75 23.74 -56.07
N THR A 10 -22.95 23.50 -55.54
CA THR A 10 -23.50 24.34 -54.52
C THR A 10 -22.65 24.26 -53.26
N ALA A 11 -22.37 25.40 -52.62
CA ALA A 11 -21.51 25.52 -51.44
C ALA A 11 -22.00 24.77 -50.19
N TRP A 12 -23.06 23.95 -50.31
CA TRP A 12 -23.62 23.10 -49.26
C TRP A 12 -23.27 21.61 -49.41
N ASP A 13 -22.63 21.17 -50.50
CA ASP A 13 -22.17 19.79 -50.66
C ASP A 13 -20.89 19.45 -49.87
N THR A 14 -20.32 20.41 -49.15
CA THR A 14 -19.29 20.16 -48.15
C THR A 14 -19.92 19.84 -46.79
N ARG A 15 -20.71 18.77 -46.70
CA ARG A 15 -20.74 17.96 -45.45
C ARG A 15 -19.41 17.22 -45.36
N SER A 16 -18.31 17.98 -45.23
CA SER A 16 -17.05 17.44 -44.75
C SER A 16 -17.28 17.14 -43.28
N VAL A 17 -17.87 15.98 -43.00
CA VAL A 17 -18.13 15.46 -41.66
C VAL A 17 -16.74 15.22 -41.06
N TRP A 18 -16.20 16.25 -40.41
CA TRP A 18 -14.92 16.13 -39.74
C TRP A 18 -14.95 14.97 -38.73
N ASN A 19 -13.88 14.18 -38.73
CA ASN A 19 -13.73 12.97 -37.92
C ASN A 19 -13.10 13.33 -36.57
N ILE A 20 -13.79 13.04 -35.46
CA ILE A 20 -13.27 13.31 -34.11
C ILE A 20 -11.97 12.55 -33.79
N ARG A 21 -11.75 11.43 -34.50
CA ARG A 21 -10.55 10.61 -34.36
C ARG A 21 -9.31 11.27 -34.95
N ASP A 22 -9.50 12.23 -35.86
CA ASP A 22 -8.47 13.13 -36.38
C ASP A 22 -8.65 14.52 -35.75
N CYS A 23 -8.23 14.63 -34.49
CA CYS A 23 -8.52 15.78 -33.64
C CYS A 23 -7.57 16.97 -33.85
N GLU A 24 -6.36 16.77 -34.38
CA GLU A 24 -5.34 17.81 -34.49
C GLU A 24 -5.79 19.05 -35.28
N PRO A 25 -6.44 18.93 -36.46
CA PRO A 25 -6.81 20.11 -37.25
C PRO A 25 -7.79 21.02 -36.52
N VAL A 26 -8.74 20.44 -35.79
CA VAL A 26 -9.77 21.20 -35.07
C VAL A 26 -9.25 21.74 -33.75
N ILE A 27 -8.42 20.99 -33.02
CA ILE A 27 -7.75 21.50 -31.82
C ILE A 27 -6.90 22.71 -32.17
N ASN A 28 -6.12 22.64 -33.26
CA ASN A 28 -5.30 23.76 -33.73
C ASN A 28 -6.16 24.98 -34.09
N LEU A 29 -7.28 24.78 -34.80
CA LEU A 29 -8.22 25.85 -35.12
C LEU A 29 -8.79 26.51 -33.85
N LEU A 30 -9.21 25.70 -32.88
CA LEU A 30 -9.78 26.18 -31.62
C LEU A 30 -8.75 26.96 -30.80
N GLU A 31 -7.51 26.51 -30.72
CA GLU A 31 -6.46 27.25 -29.99
C GLU A 31 -6.13 28.60 -30.64
N ILE A 32 -6.16 28.70 -31.98
CA ILE A 32 -5.97 29.98 -32.69
C ILE A 32 -7.16 30.92 -32.43
N TRP A 33 -8.39 30.40 -32.37
CA TRP A 33 -9.60 31.19 -32.20
C TRP A 33 -9.92 31.52 -30.74
N LYS A 34 -9.44 30.73 -29.79
CA LYS A 34 -9.63 30.91 -28.34
C LYS A 34 -9.35 32.33 -27.84
N PRO A 35 -8.25 33.02 -28.21
CA PRO A 35 -8.03 34.41 -27.79
C PRO A 35 -8.93 35.43 -28.51
N LEU A 36 -9.56 35.06 -29.62
CA LEU A 36 -10.40 35.94 -30.45
C LEU A 36 -11.88 35.85 -30.11
N LEU A 37 -12.32 34.75 -29.51
CA LEU A 37 -13.73 34.46 -29.24
C LEU A 37 -14.12 34.84 -27.80
N PRO A 38 -15.31 35.44 -27.60
CA PRO A 38 -15.94 35.48 -26.30
C PRO A 38 -16.12 34.07 -25.72
N GLN A 39 -15.90 33.93 -24.41
CA GLN A 39 -15.94 32.64 -23.72
C GLN A 39 -17.25 31.87 -23.95
N TRP A 40 -18.40 32.55 -23.98
CA TRP A 40 -19.70 31.92 -24.21
C TRP A 40 -19.83 31.29 -25.61
N ILE A 41 -19.17 31.86 -26.63
CA ILE A 41 -19.15 31.29 -27.98
C ILE A 41 -18.31 30.03 -27.98
N LEU A 42 -17.14 30.08 -27.35
CA LEU A 42 -16.26 28.93 -27.21
C LEU A 42 -16.98 27.79 -26.48
N ASP A 43 -17.63 28.08 -25.35
CA ASP A 43 -18.40 27.09 -24.61
C ASP A 43 -19.53 26.50 -25.45
N ASN A 44 -20.26 27.32 -26.20
CA ASN A 44 -21.30 26.83 -27.12
C ASN A 44 -20.72 25.89 -28.21
N ILE A 45 -19.57 26.24 -28.81
CA ILE A 45 -18.89 25.38 -29.79
C ILE A 45 -18.50 24.04 -29.14
N LEU A 46 -17.88 24.08 -27.96
CA LEU A 46 -17.46 22.87 -27.24
C LEU A 46 -18.68 21.99 -26.87
N ASP A 47 -19.74 22.59 -26.34
CA ASP A 47 -20.91 21.87 -25.83
C ASP A 47 -21.87 21.39 -26.93
N GLN A 48 -22.08 22.18 -27.98
CA GLN A 48 -23.08 21.88 -29.02
C GLN A 48 -22.50 21.23 -30.27
N LEU A 49 -21.21 21.42 -30.56
CA LEU A 49 -20.58 20.86 -31.77
C LEU A 49 -19.61 19.73 -31.46
N ILE A 50 -18.74 19.90 -30.46
CA ILE A 50 -17.66 18.93 -30.18
C ILE A 50 -18.16 17.79 -29.28
N MET A 51 -18.77 18.11 -28.14
CA MET A 51 -19.23 17.12 -27.16
C MET A 51 -20.18 16.06 -27.75
N PRO A 52 -21.22 16.39 -28.54
CA PRO A 52 -22.12 15.38 -29.09
C PRO A 52 -21.41 14.40 -30.02
N ARG A 53 -20.38 14.87 -30.75
CA ARG A 53 -19.56 14.02 -31.64
C ARG A 53 -18.65 13.10 -30.86
N ILE A 54 -17.97 13.61 -29.84
CA ILE A 54 -17.16 12.79 -28.93
C ILE A 54 -18.03 11.71 -28.29
N SER A 55 -19.17 12.09 -27.70
CA SER A 55 -20.08 11.15 -27.07
C SER A 55 -20.58 10.08 -28.04
N THR A 56 -20.92 10.45 -29.27
CA THR A 56 -21.34 9.49 -30.30
C THR A 56 -20.24 8.49 -30.63
N GLU A 57 -19.01 8.96 -30.85
CA GLU A 57 -17.88 8.10 -31.21
C GLU A 57 -17.41 7.22 -30.05
N VAL A 58 -17.45 7.72 -28.81
CA VAL A 58 -17.22 6.92 -27.61
C VAL A 58 -18.29 5.86 -27.43
N ASN A 59 -19.55 6.18 -27.71
CA ASN A 59 -20.66 5.22 -27.68
C ASN A 59 -20.56 4.15 -28.78
N ASN A 60 -19.95 4.46 -29.92
CA ASN A 60 -19.72 3.50 -31.00
C ASN A 60 -18.43 2.68 -30.83
N TRP A 61 -17.44 3.22 -30.10
CA TRP A 61 -16.16 2.58 -29.88
C TRP A 61 -16.29 1.28 -29.06
N ASN A 62 -15.52 0.26 -29.44
CA ASN A 62 -15.44 -1.02 -28.73
C ASN A 62 -13.97 -1.40 -28.44
N PRO A 63 -13.58 -1.53 -27.16
CA PRO A 63 -12.20 -1.83 -26.77
C PRO A 63 -11.65 -3.16 -27.29
N LEU A 64 -12.51 -4.11 -27.67
CA LEU A 64 -12.08 -5.45 -28.12
C LEU A 64 -11.88 -5.54 -29.63
N THR A 65 -12.47 -4.63 -30.41
CA THR A 65 -12.50 -4.73 -31.88
C THR A 65 -11.85 -3.55 -32.57
N ASP A 66 -11.84 -2.37 -31.95
CA ASP A 66 -11.19 -1.20 -32.53
C ASP A 66 -9.67 -1.36 -32.56
N THR A 67 -9.06 -1.00 -33.69
CA THR A 67 -7.61 -1.08 -33.89
C THR A 67 -6.85 0.09 -33.28
N VAL A 68 -7.52 1.24 -33.12
CA VAL A 68 -6.93 2.46 -32.57
C VAL A 68 -7.35 2.58 -31.11
N PRO A 69 -6.41 2.59 -30.16
CA PRO A 69 -6.73 2.78 -28.75
C PRO A 69 -7.40 4.14 -28.50
N ILE A 70 -8.44 4.14 -27.68
CA ILE A 70 -9.29 5.33 -27.45
C ILE A 70 -8.52 6.57 -26.94
N HIS A 71 -7.46 6.35 -26.17
CA HIS A 71 -6.68 7.46 -25.61
C HIS A 71 -6.02 8.33 -26.69
N TYR A 72 -5.69 7.78 -27.87
CA TYR A 72 -5.06 8.54 -28.96
C TYR A 72 -5.91 9.69 -29.46
N TRP A 73 -7.23 9.54 -29.46
CA TRP A 73 -8.14 10.56 -29.97
C TRP A 73 -9.00 11.21 -28.90
N ILE A 74 -9.01 10.72 -27.65
CA ILE A 74 -9.66 11.39 -26.52
C ILE A 74 -8.70 12.30 -25.75
N HIS A 75 -7.46 11.86 -25.48
CA HIS A 75 -6.53 12.64 -24.66
C HIS A 75 -6.22 14.04 -25.19
N PRO A 76 -6.09 14.25 -26.52
CA PRO A 76 -5.87 15.59 -27.07
C PRO A 76 -6.97 16.60 -26.70
N TRP A 77 -8.18 16.13 -26.38
CA TRP A 77 -9.29 17.00 -25.96
C TRP A 77 -9.27 17.37 -24.48
N ILE A 78 -8.49 16.68 -23.64
CA ILE A 78 -8.48 16.89 -22.19
C ILE A 78 -8.18 18.36 -21.82
N PRO A 79 -7.20 19.05 -22.42
CA PRO A 79 -6.90 20.45 -22.08
C PRO A 79 -8.07 21.42 -22.36
N LEU A 80 -8.94 21.09 -23.33
CA LEU A 80 -10.06 21.95 -23.76
C LEU A 80 -11.38 21.58 -23.07
N LEU A 81 -11.61 20.30 -22.81
CA LEU A 81 -12.91 19.78 -22.38
C LEU A 81 -12.91 19.19 -20.96
N ASN A 82 -11.78 19.14 -20.26
CA ASN A 82 -11.56 18.51 -18.95
C ASN A 82 -12.83 18.12 -18.15
N THR A 83 -13.55 19.09 -17.58
CA THR A 83 -14.75 18.85 -16.76
C THR A 83 -15.84 18.10 -17.51
N ARG A 84 -16.09 18.49 -18.77
CA ARG A 84 -17.11 17.88 -19.65
C ARG A 84 -16.79 16.42 -19.94
N LEU A 85 -15.51 16.09 -20.16
CA LEU A 85 -15.07 14.71 -20.38
C LEU A 85 -15.19 13.86 -19.12
N ASN A 86 -14.78 14.40 -17.97
CA ASN A 86 -14.89 13.70 -16.68
C ASN A 86 -16.34 13.35 -16.33
N GLU A 87 -17.28 14.25 -16.60
CA GLU A 87 -18.69 14.03 -16.26
C GLU A 87 -19.43 13.15 -17.26
N ASN A 88 -19.16 13.28 -18.56
CA ASN A 88 -20.02 12.71 -19.60
C ASN A 88 -19.38 11.58 -20.41
N VAL A 89 -18.03 11.51 -20.47
CA VAL A 89 -17.32 10.62 -21.39
C VAL A 89 -16.55 9.53 -20.65
N PHE A 90 -15.78 9.91 -19.62
CA PHE A 90 -14.97 8.96 -18.85
C PHE A 90 -15.78 7.84 -18.18
N PRO A 91 -16.99 8.08 -17.64
CA PRO A 91 -17.81 7.00 -17.09
C PRO A 91 -18.18 5.93 -18.14
N ILE A 92 -18.50 6.34 -19.37
CA ILE A 92 -18.84 5.44 -20.48
C ILE A 92 -17.61 4.62 -20.87
N ILE A 93 -16.44 5.26 -20.92
CA ILE A 93 -15.17 4.57 -21.23
C ILE A 93 -14.86 3.55 -20.12
N GLN A 94 -14.97 3.94 -18.85
CA GLN A 94 -14.76 3.04 -17.71
C GLN A 94 -15.73 1.85 -17.76
N GLU A 95 -17.02 2.06 -18.05
CA GLU A 95 -18.00 0.99 -18.18
C GLU A 95 -17.59 -0.01 -19.27
N LYS A 96 -17.26 0.48 -20.47
CA LYS A 96 -16.86 -0.37 -21.61
C LYS A 96 -15.55 -1.11 -21.36
N LEU A 97 -14.58 -0.43 -20.76
CA LEU A 97 -13.31 -1.04 -20.35
C LEU A 97 -13.53 -2.10 -19.28
N GLY A 98 -14.36 -1.81 -18.28
CA GLY A 98 -14.73 -2.76 -17.24
C GLY A 98 -15.41 -4.00 -17.80
N ALA A 99 -16.35 -3.82 -18.75
CA ALA A 99 -17.02 -4.90 -19.45
C ALA A 99 -16.03 -5.79 -20.23
N ALA A 100 -15.10 -5.17 -20.96
CA ALA A 100 -14.05 -5.88 -21.70
C ALA A 100 -13.10 -6.68 -20.78
N LEU A 101 -12.85 -6.18 -19.57
CA LEU A 101 -11.99 -6.85 -18.57
C LEU A 101 -12.69 -8.01 -17.84
N THR A 102 -13.98 -8.25 -18.06
CA THR A 102 -14.72 -9.33 -17.40
C THR A 102 -14.07 -10.70 -17.59
N ASN A 103 -13.60 -11.00 -18.80
CA ASN A 103 -12.93 -12.25 -19.17
C ASN A 103 -11.42 -12.10 -19.35
N TRP A 104 -10.85 -10.98 -18.90
CA TRP A 104 -9.41 -10.73 -19.02
C TRP A 104 -8.60 -11.59 -18.04
N HIS A 105 -7.39 -11.96 -18.47
CA HIS A 105 -6.43 -12.72 -17.70
C HIS A 105 -5.08 -11.96 -17.62
N PRO A 106 -4.38 -11.97 -16.47
CA PRO A 106 -3.13 -11.22 -16.27
C PRO A 106 -1.99 -11.50 -17.25
N SER A 107 -2.01 -12.64 -17.96
CA SER A 107 -1.04 -12.95 -19.02
C SER A 107 -1.17 -12.04 -20.24
N ASP A 108 -2.34 -11.42 -20.45
CA ASP A 108 -2.57 -10.49 -21.55
C ASP A 108 -2.10 -9.08 -21.19
N ARG A 109 -0.97 -8.68 -21.79
CA ARG A 109 -0.32 -7.39 -21.58
C ARG A 109 -1.05 -6.21 -22.23
N SER A 110 -1.97 -6.47 -23.16
CA SER A 110 -2.67 -5.41 -23.90
C SER A 110 -3.50 -4.52 -22.97
N ALA A 111 -4.15 -5.11 -21.97
CA ALA A 111 -4.95 -4.38 -20.99
C ALA A 111 -4.13 -3.34 -20.22
N LYS A 112 -2.92 -3.70 -19.78
CA LYS A 112 -2.03 -2.78 -19.08
C LYS A 112 -1.62 -1.60 -19.98
N LEU A 113 -1.23 -1.89 -21.22
CA LEU A 113 -0.85 -0.86 -22.20
C LEU A 113 -2.00 0.09 -22.51
N MET A 114 -3.22 -0.43 -22.59
CA MET A 114 -4.42 0.36 -22.84
C MET A 114 -4.83 1.21 -21.63
N LEU A 115 -4.64 0.72 -20.39
CA LEU A 115 -5.00 1.43 -19.16
C LEU A 115 -3.94 2.42 -18.68
N LYS A 116 -2.67 2.21 -19.01
CA LYS A 116 -1.57 3.07 -18.55
C LYS A 116 -1.77 4.57 -18.84
N PRO A 117 -2.22 5.00 -20.04
CA PRO A 117 -2.48 6.41 -20.32
C PRO A 117 -3.54 7.04 -19.39
N TRP A 118 -4.49 6.23 -18.91
CA TRP A 118 -5.59 6.71 -18.08
C TRP A 118 -5.19 7.02 -16.64
N LYS A 119 -3.99 6.57 -16.22
CA LYS A 119 -3.45 6.83 -14.88
C LYS A 119 -3.32 8.32 -14.59
N ASP A 120 -2.89 9.09 -15.59
CA ASP A 120 -2.65 10.54 -15.45
C ASP A 120 -3.85 11.37 -15.93
N ALA A 121 -4.77 10.77 -16.68
CA ALA A 121 -5.95 11.44 -17.25
C ALA A 121 -7.17 11.42 -16.31
N LEU A 122 -7.33 10.38 -15.50
CA LEU A 122 -8.43 10.24 -14.55
C LEU A 122 -8.06 10.77 -13.16
N PRO A 123 -9.04 11.23 -12.36
CA PRO A 123 -8.82 11.50 -10.95
C PRO A 123 -8.26 10.26 -10.24
N GLU A 124 -7.23 10.44 -9.42
CA GLU A 124 -6.48 9.35 -8.77
C GLU A 124 -7.39 8.35 -8.05
N GLY A 125 -8.41 8.84 -7.32
CA GLY A 125 -9.38 7.98 -6.63
C GLY A 125 -10.27 7.17 -7.57
N SER A 126 -10.65 7.72 -8.72
CA SER A 126 -11.49 7.03 -9.72
C SER A 126 -10.70 5.92 -10.41
N PHE A 127 -9.45 6.20 -10.80
CA PHE A 127 -8.58 5.19 -11.41
C PHE A 127 -8.25 4.05 -10.44
N ALA A 128 -7.92 4.38 -9.19
CA ALA A 128 -7.67 3.39 -8.16
C ALA A 128 -8.90 2.50 -7.91
N ALA A 129 -10.10 3.09 -7.81
CA ALA A 129 -11.35 2.34 -7.66
C ALA A 129 -11.60 1.41 -8.86
N PHE A 130 -11.36 1.88 -10.08
CA PHE A 130 -11.48 1.05 -11.28
C PHE A 130 -10.56 -0.17 -11.24
N LEU A 131 -9.28 0.01 -10.88
CA LEU A 131 -8.33 -1.09 -10.76
C LEU A 131 -8.74 -2.09 -9.66
N LEU A 132 -9.26 -1.59 -8.53
CA LEU A 132 -9.75 -2.43 -7.44
C LEU A 132 -10.94 -3.32 -7.84
N VAL A 133 -11.79 -2.83 -8.74
CA VAL A 133 -12.98 -3.58 -9.21
C VAL A 133 -12.62 -4.58 -10.31
N HIS A 134 -11.82 -4.16 -11.30
CA HIS A 134 -11.65 -4.96 -12.53
C HIS A 134 -10.31 -5.72 -12.62
N ILE A 135 -9.25 -5.22 -12.00
CA ILE A 135 -7.90 -5.79 -12.14
C ILE A 135 -7.51 -6.61 -10.91
N VAL A 136 -7.62 -6.02 -9.72
CA VAL A 136 -7.14 -6.64 -8.47
C VAL A 136 -7.75 -8.02 -8.22
N PRO A 137 -9.06 -8.28 -8.40
CA PRO A 137 -9.63 -9.61 -8.20
C PRO A 137 -9.02 -10.68 -9.12
N LYS A 138 -8.66 -10.32 -10.35
CA LYS A 138 -8.01 -11.23 -11.30
C LYS A 138 -6.56 -11.52 -10.92
N LEU A 139 -5.84 -10.51 -10.42
CA LEU A 139 -4.49 -10.68 -9.88
C LEU A 139 -4.49 -11.56 -8.61
N GLN A 140 -5.50 -11.42 -7.75
CA GLN A 140 -5.68 -12.27 -6.57
C GLN A 140 -5.88 -13.74 -6.98
N LEU A 141 -6.78 -14.00 -7.94
CA LEU A 141 -7.02 -15.36 -8.46
C LEU A 141 -5.75 -15.94 -9.11
N CYS A 142 -5.01 -15.13 -9.87
CA CYS A 142 -3.74 -15.53 -10.45
C CYS A 142 -2.68 -15.86 -9.39
N MET A 143 -2.60 -15.08 -8.31
CA MET A 143 -1.69 -15.38 -7.21
C MET A 143 -2.11 -16.63 -6.45
N GLN A 144 -3.42 -16.85 -6.29
CA GLN A 144 -3.97 -18.05 -5.67
C GLN A 144 -3.70 -19.33 -6.47
N SER A 145 -3.59 -19.26 -7.79
CA SER A 145 -3.29 -20.42 -8.65
C SER A 145 -1.79 -20.71 -8.78
N LEU A 146 -0.91 -19.83 -8.30
CA LEU A 146 0.54 -20.01 -8.35
C LEU A 146 0.95 -21.34 -7.70
N ALA A 147 1.60 -22.24 -8.41
CA ALA A 147 2.14 -23.47 -7.83
C ALA A 147 3.47 -23.17 -7.13
N ILE A 148 3.49 -23.23 -5.79
CA ILE A 148 4.70 -23.04 -4.99
C ILE A 148 5.30 -24.42 -4.74
N ASN A 149 6.30 -24.79 -5.56
CA ASN A 149 7.04 -26.04 -5.41
C ASN A 149 8.54 -25.73 -5.30
N PRO A 150 9.22 -26.14 -4.20
CA PRO A 150 10.66 -25.91 -4.02
C PRO A 150 11.54 -26.54 -5.11
N HIS A 151 11.10 -27.65 -5.72
CA HIS A 151 11.87 -28.37 -6.73
C HIS A 151 11.61 -27.87 -8.15
N GLN A 152 10.49 -27.18 -8.39
CA GLN A 152 10.11 -26.67 -9.70
C GLN A 152 9.25 -25.42 -9.57
N GLN A 153 9.87 -24.25 -9.69
CA GLN A 153 9.17 -22.96 -9.59
C GLN A 153 8.68 -22.49 -10.96
N HIS A 154 7.38 -22.29 -11.09
CA HIS A 154 6.78 -21.60 -12.23
C HIS A 154 6.44 -20.17 -11.84
N LEU A 155 7.20 -19.22 -12.39
CA LEU A 155 7.14 -17.81 -11.99
C LEU A 155 6.19 -16.97 -12.86
N ASP A 156 5.47 -17.56 -13.80
CA ASP A 156 4.61 -16.82 -14.73
C ASP A 156 3.54 -16.00 -13.99
N ALA A 157 2.79 -16.64 -13.10
CA ALA A 157 1.77 -15.97 -12.28
C ALA A 157 2.37 -14.88 -11.38
N TRP A 158 3.58 -15.09 -10.86
CA TRP A 158 4.30 -14.07 -10.09
C TRP A 158 4.63 -12.87 -10.97
N ASN A 159 5.23 -13.11 -12.13
CA ASN A 159 5.65 -12.07 -13.07
C ASN A 159 4.45 -11.27 -13.60
N TRP A 160 3.32 -11.94 -13.87
CA TRP A 160 2.09 -11.25 -14.27
C TRP A 160 1.56 -10.33 -13.18
N VAL A 161 1.60 -10.72 -11.91
CA VAL A 161 1.17 -9.84 -10.81
C VAL A 161 2.17 -8.70 -10.58
N MET A 162 3.46 -8.99 -10.60
CA MET A 162 4.51 -7.98 -10.39
C MET A 162 4.63 -6.98 -11.53
N ASP A 163 4.17 -7.32 -12.73
CA ASP A 163 4.06 -6.33 -13.81
C ASP A 163 3.17 -5.17 -13.38
N TRP A 164 2.14 -5.35 -12.55
CA TRP A 164 1.22 -4.27 -12.16
C TRP A 164 1.72 -3.35 -11.05
N LYS A 165 2.99 -3.49 -10.61
CA LYS A 165 3.54 -2.71 -9.49
C LYS A 165 3.59 -1.20 -9.70
N ASP A 166 3.66 -0.73 -10.95
CA ASP A 166 3.67 0.69 -11.29
C ASP A 166 2.26 1.29 -11.39
N MET A 167 1.22 0.46 -11.40
CA MET A 167 -0.18 0.88 -11.51
C MET A 167 -0.96 0.71 -10.20
N LEU A 168 -0.53 -0.18 -9.32
CA LEU A 168 -1.17 -0.44 -8.03
C LEU A 168 -0.41 0.23 -6.88
N SER A 169 -1.15 0.58 -5.82
CA SER A 169 -0.52 1.00 -4.58
C SER A 169 0.22 -0.17 -3.91
N VAL A 170 1.28 0.17 -3.16
CA VAL A 170 2.05 -0.80 -2.37
C VAL A 170 1.15 -1.58 -1.41
N LEU A 171 0.14 -0.92 -0.83
CA LEU A 171 -0.84 -1.55 0.07
C LEU A 171 -1.69 -2.62 -0.63
N ASN A 172 -2.13 -2.37 -1.86
CA ASN A 172 -2.91 -3.34 -2.63
C ASN A 172 -2.08 -4.58 -2.97
N LEU A 173 -0.85 -4.39 -3.45
CA LEU A 173 0.08 -5.51 -3.70
C LEU A 173 0.39 -6.29 -2.42
N THR A 174 0.63 -5.58 -1.32
CA THR A 174 0.85 -6.19 -0.01
C THR A 174 -0.31 -7.08 0.42
N SER A 175 -1.55 -6.59 0.27
CA SER A 175 -2.76 -7.34 0.57
C SER A 175 -2.92 -8.60 -0.29
N ILE A 176 -2.59 -8.50 -1.59
CA ILE A 176 -2.60 -9.67 -2.49
C ILE A 176 -1.60 -10.72 -2.02
N LEU A 177 -0.38 -10.32 -1.71
CA LEU A 177 0.67 -11.25 -1.27
C LEU A 177 0.33 -11.88 0.08
N ASP A 178 -0.04 -11.06 1.06
CA ASP A 178 -0.36 -11.49 2.43
C ASP A 178 -1.50 -12.51 2.46
N LYS A 179 -2.52 -12.32 1.62
CA LYS A 179 -3.70 -13.19 1.62
C LYS A 179 -3.57 -14.41 0.73
N TYR A 180 -2.92 -14.31 -0.43
CA TYR A 180 -2.97 -15.35 -1.47
C TYR A 180 -1.63 -16.06 -1.71
N PHE A 181 -0.50 -15.43 -1.38
CA PHE A 181 0.84 -16.00 -1.55
C PHE A 181 1.39 -16.59 -0.25
N PHE A 182 1.56 -15.76 0.80
CA PHE A 182 2.30 -16.14 2.00
C PHE A 182 1.72 -17.35 2.76
N PRO A 183 0.40 -17.53 2.93
CA PRO A 183 -0.13 -18.69 3.65
C PRO A 183 0.28 -20.02 2.99
N ARG A 184 0.26 -20.07 1.66
CA ARG A 184 0.65 -21.26 0.87
C ARG A 184 2.16 -21.44 0.84
N TRP A 185 2.90 -20.33 0.76
CA TRP A 185 4.35 -20.32 0.84
C TRP A 185 4.85 -20.89 2.19
N LEU A 186 4.30 -20.39 3.30
CA LEU A 186 4.58 -20.88 4.65
C LEU A 186 4.15 -22.34 4.82
N GLN A 187 2.99 -22.74 4.30
CA GLN A 187 2.55 -24.13 4.35
C GLN A 187 3.53 -25.06 3.62
N THR A 188 4.00 -24.65 2.43
CA THR A 188 4.99 -25.40 1.64
C THR A 188 6.30 -25.55 2.41
N LEU A 189 6.77 -24.47 3.05
CA LEU A 189 7.93 -24.51 3.93
C LEU A 189 7.72 -25.46 5.11
N ALA A 190 6.56 -25.40 5.79
CA ALA A 190 6.23 -26.29 6.90
C ALA A 190 6.31 -27.77 6.50
N MET A 191 5.69 -28.11 5.36
CA MET A 191 5.70 -29.48 4.82
C MET A 191 7.14 -29.92 4.51
N TRP A 192 7.91 -29.08 3.81
CA TRP A 192 9.29 -29.40 3.46
C TRP A 192 10.17 -29.63 4.69
N LEU A 193 10.05 -28.78 5.71
CA LEU A 193 10.81 -28.91 6.96
C LEU A 193 10.49 -30.20 7.75
N ASN A 194 9.30 -30.78 7.56
CA ASN A 194 8.89 -32.02 8.23
C ASN A 194 9.33 -33.30 7.49
N HIS A 195 9.79 -33.19 6.24
CA HIS A 195 10.12 -34.32 5.36
C HIS A 195 11.63 -34.38 5.03
N ASN A 196 12.50 -34.39 6.03
CA ASN A 196 13.97 -34.43 5.91
C ASN A 196 14.55 -33.35 4.97
N PRO A 197 14.51 -32.06 5.37
CA PRO A 197 14.96 -30.96 4.53
C PRO A 197 16.49 -30.94 4.36
N ASP A 198 16.95 -30.49 3.19
CA ASP A 198 18.29 -29.94 3.02
C ASP A 198 18.26 -28.45 3.36
N TYR A 199 18.81 -28.07 4.51
CA TYR A 199 18.74 -26.70 5.01
C TYR A 199 19.46 -25.67 4.14
N ASN A 200 20.43 -26.09 3.31
CA ASN A 200 21.07 -25.20 2.34
C ASN A 200 20.07 -24.82 1.25
N GLN A 201 19.37 -25.80 0.68
CA GLN A 201 18.32 -25.59 -0.32
C GLN A 201 17.16 -24.77 0.26
N VAL A 202 16.75 -25.04 1.51
CA VAL A 202 15.70 -24.26 2.18
C VAL A 202 16.09 -22.79 2.31
N THR A 203 17.35 -22.52 2.68
CA THR A 203 17.85 -21.14 2.82
C THR A 203 17.96 -20.43 1.47
N GLU A 204 18.44 -21.10 0.43
CA GLU A 204 18.50 -20.54 -0.91
C GLU A 204 17.11 -20.22 -1.45
N TRP A 205 16.15 -21.12 -1.23
CA TRP A 205 14.76 -20.93 -1.63
C TRP A 205 14.11 -19.74 -0.91
N TYR A 206 14.29 -19.64 0.41
CA TYR A 206 13.84 -18.50 1.22
C TYR A 206 14.42 -17.18 0.69
N SER A 207 15.74 -17.16 0.50
CA SER A 207 16.48 -15.98 0.04
C SER A 207 16.09 -15.60 -1.39
N GLY A 208 15.81 -16.58 -2.24
CA GLY A 208 15.33 -16.40 -3.61
C GLY A 208 14.02 -15.62 -3.66
N TRP A 209 13.01 -16.07 -2.90
CA TRP A 209 11.72 -15.37 -2.82
C TRP A 209 11.85 -13.96 -2.25
N LYS A 210 12.67 -13.79 -1.20
CA LYS A 210 12.90 -12.48 -0.59
C LYS A 210 13.51 -11.48 -1.58
N ARG A 211 14.46 -11.92 -2.42
CA ARG A 211 15.09 -11.10 -3.46
C ARG A 211 14.15 -10.69 -4.60
N MET A 212 13.03 -11.40 -4.78
CA MET A 212 12.05 -11.08 -5.82
C MET A 212 11.10 -9.93 -5.43
N LEU A 213 11.07 -9.56 -4.16
CA LEU A 213 10.28 -8.43 -3.65
C LEU A 213 11.07 -7.12 -3.76
N SER A 214 10.36 -6.02 -4.04
CA SER A 214 10.95 -4.68 -3.98
C SER A 214 11.17 -4.23 -2.54
N ASP A 215 12.10 -3.30 -2.34
CA ASP A 215 12.39 -2.72 -1.02
C ASP A 215 11.13 -2.11 -0.37
N GLU A 216 10.27 -1.47 -1.18
CA GLU A 216 8.99 -0.91 -0.73
C GLU A 216 8.03 -1.96 -0.12
N LEU A 217 8.02 -3.17 -0.67
CA LEU A 217 7.22 -4.29 -0.16
C LEU A 217 7.88 -4.90 1.08
N LEU A 218 9.21 -5.03 1.08
CA LEU A 218 9.96 -5.57 2.23
C LEU A 218 9.85 -4.70 3.47
N VAL A 219 9.58 -3.40 3.33
CA VAL A 219 9.35 -2.49 4.47
C VAL A 219 8.00 -2.74 5.15
N GLN A 220 7.02 -3.33 4.46
CA GLN A 220 5.65 -3.47 4.95
C GLN A 220 5.56 -4.43 6.16
N PRO A 221 4.83 -4.05 7.23
CA PRO A 221 4.79 -4.85 8.47
C PRO A 221 4.31 -6.30 8.27
N SER A 222 3.28 -6.53 7.46
CA SER A 222 2.74 -7.86 7.20
C SER A 222 3.72 -8.76 6.43
N ILE A 223 4.44 -8.18 5.46
CA ILE A 223 5.48 -8.90 4.71
C ILE A 223 6.61 -9.31 5.64
N LYS A 224 7.10 -8.39 6.49
CA LYS A 224 8.12 -8.68 7.50
C LYS A 224 7.70 -9.80 8.46
N ASP A 225 6.47 -9.72 8.96
CA ASP A 225 5.92 -10.71 9.88
C ASP A 225 5.87 -12.12 9.25
N ASN A 226 5.48 -12.22 7.98
CA ASN A 226 5.50 -13.51 7.27
C ASN A 226 6.92 -14.08 7.09
N PHE A 227 7.92 -13.24 6.79
CA PHE A 227 9.31 -13.68 6.72
C PHE A 227 9.87 -14.09 8.10
N HIS A 228 9.54 -13.35 9.16
CA HIS A 228 9.89 -13.72 10.53
C HIS A 228 9.26 -15.08 10.92
N LYS A 229 7.99 -15.31 10.61
CA LYS A 229 7.33 -16.62 10.83
C LYS A 229 8.06 -17.75 10.12
N ALA A 230 8.49 -17.54 8.88
CA ALA A 230 9.27 -18.53 8.15
C ALA A 230 10.62 -18.85 8.82
N LEU A 231 11.33 -17.83 9.28
CA LEU A 231 12.58 -18.01 10.03
C LEU A 231 12.36 -18.76 11.35
N GLU A 232 11.32 -18.44 12.11
CA GLU A 232 10.97 -19.15 13.33
C GLU A 232 10.71 -20.64 13.06
N MET A 233 10.01 -20.95 11.97
CA MET A 233 9.76 -22.32 11.54
C MET A 233 11.06 -23.05 11.19
N MET A 234 11.98 -22.41 10.47
CA MET A 234 13.30 -22.96 10.14
C MET A 234 14.13 -23.20 11.41
N ASN A 235 14.21 -22.23 12.33
CA ASN A 235 14.95 -22.34 13.60
C ASN A 235 14.42 -23.49 14.47
N ARG A 236 13.10 -23.64 14.55
CA ARG A 236 12.47 -24.73 15.29
C ARG A 236 12.82 -26.08 14.66
N ALA A 237 12.68 -26.22 13.34
CA ALA A 237 12.97 -27.45 12.62
C ALA A 237 14.43 -27.88 12.80
N VAL A 238 15.37 -26.94 12.76
CA VAL A 238 16.80 -27.18 12.96
C VAL A 238 17.14 -27.50 14.42
N THR A 239 16.37 -26.98 15.38
CA THR A 239 16.57 -27.31 16.81
C THR A 239 16.16 -28.75 17.11
N THR A 240 15.05 -29.19 16.51
CA THR A 240 14.49 -30.54 16.66
C THR A 240 15.21 -31.58 15.80
N GLY A 241 15.61 -31.25 14.58
CA GLY A 241 16.41 -32.11 13.71
C GLY A 241 17.89 -32.02 14.11
N GLN A 242 18.48 -33.10 14.61
CA GLN A 242 19.88 -33.15 15.04
C GLN A 242 20.85 -33.12 13.84
N GLN A 243 20.89 -32.02 13.08
CA GLN A 243 21.87 -31.78 12.02
C GLN A 243 22.92 -30.75 12.48
N PRO A 244 24.19 -31.17 12.68
CA PRO A 244 25.29 -30.25 12.98
C PRO A 244 25.53 -29.28 11.81
N GLY A 245 25.75 -27.98 12.10
CA GLY A 245 26.03 -26.94 11.09
C GLY A 245 24.81 -26.13 10.61
N ALA A 246 23.64 -26.76 10.44
CA ALA A 246 22.40 -26.05 10.07
C ALA A 246 21.94 -25.04 11.14
N LYS A 247 22.22 -25.32 12.42
CA LYS A 247 21.91 -24.44 13.58
C LYS A 247 22.58 -23.08 13.47
N GLU A 248 23.86 -23.07 13.13
CA GLU A 248 24.64 -21.84 12.99
C GLU A 248 24.19 -21.05 11.76
N PHE A 249 23.84 -21.77 10.68
CA PHE A 249 23.34 -21.19 9.44
C PHE A 249 21.98 -20.46 9.62
N VAL A 250 20.98 -21.11 10.22
CA VAL A 250 19.68 -20.44 10.40
C VAL A 250 19.73 -19.34 11.48
N SER A 251 20.60 -19.50 12.48
CA SER A 251 20.82 -18.48 13.51
C SER A 251 21.43 -17.19 12.94
N TYR A 252 22.38 -17.27 11.99
CA TYR A 252 22.92 -16.03 11.38
C TYR A 252 21.86 -15.29 10.55
N LEU A 253 21.02 -16.01 9.78
CA LEU A 253 19.94 -15.39 8.99
C LEU A 253 18.98 -14.62 9.90
N THR A 254 18.61 -15.24 11.02
CA THR A 254 17.72 -14.64 12.02
C THR A 254 18.32 -13.38 12.64
N ASN A 255 19.62 -13.39 12.92
CA ASN A 255 20.34 -12.24 13.47
C ASN A 255 20.50 -11.09 12.47
N ILE A 256 20.62 -11.38 11.17
CA ILE A 256 20.65 -10.35 10.13
C ILE A 256 19.28 -9.66 10.01
N GLU A 257 18.18 -10.42 10.09
CA GLU A 257 16.84 -9.87 9.91
C GLU A 257 16.32 -9.09 11.11
N THR A 258 16.69 -9.50 12.33
CA THR A 258 16.30 -8.81 13.56
C THR A 258 17.09 -7.52 13.83
N ASN A 259 18.21 -7.29 13.13
CA ASN A 259 19.04 -6.08 13.28
C ASN A 259 18.70 -4.94 12.31
N ALA A 260 17.51 -4.92 11.70
CA ALA A 260 17.07 -3.74 10.95
C ALA A 260 16.86 -2.54 11.91
N PRO A 261 17.40 -1.33 11.62
CA PRO A 261 17.22 -0.17 12.48
C PRO A 261 15.72 0.20 12.56
N PRO A 262 15.21 0.58 13.74
CA PRO A 262 13.81 0.96 13.90
C PRO A 262 13.47 2.20 13.05
N PRO A 263 12.30 2.25 12.39
CA PRO A 263 11.89 3.43 11.64
C PRO A 263 11.70 4.63 12.60
N PRO A 264 12.01 5.87 12.15
CA PRO A 264 11.76 7.06 12.95
C PRO A 264 10.24 7.21 13.20
N PRO A 265 9.83 7.63 14.41
CA PRO A 265 8.41 7.76 14.75
C PRO A 265 7.74 8.86 13.89
N PRO A 266 6.52 8.63 13.36
CA PRO A 266 5.77 9.65 12.63
C PRO A 266 5.27 10.76 13.58
N PRO A 267 5.11 12.01 13.10
CA PRO A 267 4.54 13.09 13.89
C PRO A 267 3.06 12.80 14.16
N ARG A 268 2.72 12.61 15.44
CA ARG A 268 1.36 12.29 15.89
C ARG A 268 0.50 13.55 15.93
N VAL A 269 -0.50 13.62 15.05
CA VAL A 269 -1.64 14.54 15.18
C VAL A 269 -2.66 13.87 16.11
N GLU A 270 -2.98 14.55 17.20
CA GLU A 270 -3.83 14.04 18.27
C GLU A 270 -5.32 14.19 17.93
N THR A 271 -6.06 13.08 17.88
CA THR A 271 -7.53 13.14 17.94
C THR A 271 -8.00 12.49 19.24
N MET A 272 -8.61 13.31 20.08
CA MET A 272 -8.80 13.16 21.53
C MET A 272 -9.89 12.15 21.99
N VAL A 273 -10.44 11.30 21.11
CA VAL A 273 -11.73 10.63 21.40
C VAL A 273 -11.61 9.14 21.74
N GLU A 274 -10.53 8.46 21.36
CA GLU A 274 -10.36 7.02 21.67
C GLU A 274 -9.57 6.74 22.96
N ALA A 275 -8.83 7.72 23.48
CA ALA A 275 -8.08 7.59 24.74
C ALA A 275 -8.97 7.56 25.99
N VAL A 276 -10.23 8.00 25.88
CA VAL A 276 -11.15 8.13 27.03
C VAL A 276 -11.81 6.79 27.41
N ARG A 277 -11.92 5.83 26.48
CA ARG A 277 -12.58 4.53 26.76
C ARG A 277 -11.66 3.47 27.38
N ALA A 278 -10.34 3.64 27.27
CA ALA A 278 -9.36 2.76 27.92
C ALA A 278 -8.87 3.29 29.28
N ALA A 279 -9.38 4.44 29.74
CA ALA A 279 -8.94 5.10 30.98
C ALA A 279 -9.71 4.62 32.24
N THR A 280 -10.64 3.67 32.13
CA THR A 280 -11.54 3.28 33.24
C THR A 280 -11.16 1.99 33.96
N GLN A 281 -9.95 1.45 33.77
CA GLN A 281 -9.46 0.31 34.56
C GLN A 281 -8.05 0.57 35.09
N ILE A 282 -7.99 1.15 36.29
CA ILE A 282 -6.77 1.20 37.11
C ILE A 282 -6.83 0.04 38.09
N PRO A 283 -5.77 -0.78 38.16
CA PRO A 283 -5.36 -1.29 39.47
C PRO A 283 -3.83 -1.27 39.67
N GLN A 284 -3.37 -0.68 40.78
CA GLN A 284 -2.46 -1.23 41.80
C GLN A 284 -1.24 -2.12 41.42
N GLY A 285 -0.82 -2.27 40.17
CA GLY A 285 0.20 -3.29 39.80
C GLY A 285 1.65 -2.88 40.00
N PHE A 286 1.99 -1.60 39.76
CA PHE A 286 3.40 -1.21 39.62
C PHE A 286 4.11 -0.96 40.96
N LYS A 287 3.38 -0.42 41.94
CA LYS A 287 3.89 -0.21 43.31
C LYS A 287 4.16 -1.54 44.01
N ASP A 288 3.25 -2.50 43.89
CA ASP A 288 3.38 -3.83 44.50
C ASP A 288 4.52 -4.63 43.85
N LEU A 289 4.72 -4.47 42.54
CA LEU A 289 5.85 -5.07 41.83
C LEU A 289 7.19 -4.51 42.32
N LEU A 290 7.31 -3.20 42.56
CA LEU A 290 8.53 -2.63 43.15
C LEU A 290 8.75 -3.13 44.58
N ALA A 291 7.71 -3.15 45.42
CA ALA A 291 7.81 -3.61 46.80
C ALA A 291 8.32 -5.07 46.87
N LYS A 292 7.74 -5.96 46.05
CA LYS A 292 8.16 -7.36 45.96
C LYS A 292 9.62 -7.51 45.49
N ARG A 293 10.05 -6.72 44.50
CA ARG A 293 11.43 -6.74 44.00
C ARG A 293 12.45 -6.17 44.98
N CYS A 294 12.05 -5.21 45.79
CA CYS A 294 12.87 -4.69 46.89
C CYS A 294 13.02 -5.74 48.00
N GLU A 295 11.94 -6.43 48.36
CA GLU A 295 11.95 -7.52 49.34
C GLU A 295 12.85 -8.68 48.90
N GLU A 296 12.74 -9.12 47.64
CA GLU A 296 13.59 -10.17 47.04
C GLU A 296 15.11 -9.83 47.09
N ARG A 297 15.47 -8.54 47.14
CA ARG A 297 16.86 -8.07 47.24
C ARG A 297 17.26 -7.58 48.63
N GLY A 298 16.38 -7.68 49.63
CA GLY A 298 16.64 -7.19 50.99
C GLY A 298 16.74 -5.66 51.10
N ILE A 299 16.15 -4.93 50.16
CA ILE A 299 16.16 -3.46 50.10
C ILE A 299 14.96 -2.92 50.85
N LEU A 300 15.19 -2.04 51.84
CA LEU A 300 14.13 -1.43 52.63
C LEU A 300 13.31 -0.44 51.78
N PHE A 301 11.98 -0.57 51.84
CA PHE A 301 11.03 0.32 51.17
C PHE A 301 10.03 0.88 52.18
N VAL A 302 10.20 2.15 52.58
CA VAL A 302 9.43 2.74 53.69
C VAL A 302 8.85 4.12 53.29
N PRO A 303 7.57 4.41 53.58
CA PRO A 303 7.00 5.73 53.35
C PRO A 303 7.64 6.79 54.26
N VAL A 304 7.96 7.97 53.70
CA VAL A 304 8.48 9.10 54.48
C VAL A 304 7.31 9.89 55.05
N LEU A 305 7.16 9.85 56.38
CA LEU A 305 6.09 10.54 57.10
C LEU A 305 6.06 12.04 56.75
N ASN A 306 4.86 12.57 56.47
CA ASN A 306 4.60 13.98 56.13
C ASN A 306 5.36 14.54 54.91
N LYS A 307 5.82 13.68 53.99
CA LYS A 307 6.47 14.12 52.75
C LYS A 307 5.68 13.71 51.52
N TYR A 308 5.17 14.71 50.80
CA TYR A 308 4.41 14.55 49.57
C TYR A 308 5.01 15.42 48.47
N TYR A 309 4.97 14.91 47.23
CA TYR A 309 5.31 15.66 46.03
C TYR A 309 4.13 15.55 45.05
N GLU A 310 3.62 16.69 44.58
CA GLU A 310 2.40 16.75 43.74
C GLU A 310 1.20 15.97 44.32
N ALA A 311 0.95 16.11 45.63
CA ALA A 311 -0.08 15.39 46.38
C ALA A 311 0.09 13.85 46.41
N LYS A 312 1.26 13.31 46.04
CA LYS A 312 1.60 11.88 46.06
C LYS A 312 2.65 11.59 47.12
N GLN A 313 2.49 10.45 47.80
CA GLN A 313 3.35 10.02 48.90
C GLN A 313 4.77 9.73 48.40
N VAL A 314 5.77 10.25 49.11
CA VAL A 314 7.19 9.93 48.86
C VAL A 314 7.61 8.72 49.71
N TYR A 315 8.36 7.82 49.09
CA TYR A 315 8.94 6.62 49.68
C TYR A 315 10.47 6.71 49.69
N ARG A 316 11.11 6.01 50.61
CA ARG A 316 12.56 5.85 50.70
C ARG A 316 12.93 4.41 50.35
N LEU A 317 13.88 4.24 49.43
CA LEU A 317 14.51 2.97 49.05
C LEU A 317 15.92 2.86 49.62
N GLY A 318 16.21 1.71 50.22
CA GLY A 318 17.55 1.23 50.56
C GLY A 318 18.30 2.05 51.62
N SER A 319 19.54 1.64 51.88
CA SER A 319 20.45 2.32 52.83
C SER A 319 20.97 3.64 52.28
N ASN A 320 20.95 3.81 50.94
CA ASN A 320 21.41 5.00 50.25
C ASN A 320 20.40 6.17 50.34
N GLY A 321 19.21 5.93 50.91
CA GLY A 321 18.24 6.97 51.21
C GLY A 321 17.55 7.56 49.98
N VAL A 322 17.54 6.83 48.86
CA VAL A 322 16.96 7.28 47.59
C VAL A 322 15.46 7.51 47.77
N GLN A 323 14.99 8.69 47.40
CA GLN A 323 13.58 9.05 47.53
C GLN A 323 12.87 8.86 46.20
N VAL A 324 11.68 8.25 46.22
CA VAL A 324 10.88 7.97 45.04
C VAL A 324 9.42 8.34 45.25
N TYR A 325 8.73 8.75 44.19
CA TYR A 325 7.28 8.77 44.14
C TYR A 325 6.79 8.16 42.84
N PHE A 326 5.52 7.78 42.83
CA PHE A 326 4.91 7.10 41.69
C PHE A 326 3.90 8.03 41.04
N ASP A 327 3.98 8.13 39.71
CA ASP A 327 2.91 8.72 38.92
C ASP A 327 2.50 7.75 37.81
N ARG A 328 1.23 7.33 37.85
CA ARG A 328 0.68 6.29 36.97
C ARG A 328 1.53 5.01 37.01
N ASN A 329 2.28 4.72 35.94
CA ASN A 329 3.16 3.54 35.79
C ASN A 329 4.65 3.91 35.68
N VAL A 330 5.05 5.10 36.16
CA VAL A 330 6.44 5.56 36.11
C VAL A 330 6.93 5.86 37.52
N VAL A 331 8.11 5.35 37.87
CA VAL A 331 8.79 5.73 39.12
C VAL A 331 9.67 6.93 38.84
N PHE A 332 9.55 7.95 39.68
CA PHE A 332 10.44 9.09 39.69
C PHE A 332 11.33 8.99 40.91
N TYR A 333 12.63 9.20 40.74
CA TYR A 333 13.57 9.30 41.85
C TYR A 333 14.08 10.73 42.00
N SER A 334 14.40 11.11 43.23
CA SER A 334 14.93 12.44 43.52
C SER A 334 16.44 12.48 43.27
N GLN A 335 16.87 13.29 42.33
CA GLN A 335 18.26 13.68 42.14
C GLN A 335 18.50 15.02 42.86
N ASN A 336 19.45 15.03 43.80
CA ASN A 336 19.86 16.20 44.59
C ASN A 336 18.73 16.89 45.39
N ASN A 337 17.70 16.16 45.84
CA ASN A 337 16.54 16.66 46.62
C ASN A 337 15.69 17.77 45.97
N CYS A 338 16.01 18.21 44.74
CA CYS A 338 15.29 19.29 44.04
C CYS A 338 14.73 18.87 42.67
N SER A 339 15.25 17.81 42.06
CA SER A 339 14.80 17.36 40.74
C SER A 339 14.30 15.93 40.78
N TRP A 340 13.20 15.65 40.09
CA TRP A 340 12.58 14.32 40.00
C TRP A 340 12.66 13.82 38.58
N LEU A 341 13.33 12.70 38.37
CA LEU A 341 13.55 12.13 37.04
C LEU A 341 12.92 10.75 36.91
N PRO A 342 12.28 10.46 35.76
CA PRO A 342 11.73 9.14 35.51
C PRO A 342 12.87 8.13 35.39
N VAL A 343 12.72 6.99 36.06
CA VAL A 343 13.74 5.93 36.07
C VAL A 343 13.10 4.57 35.86
N SER A 344 13.82 3.70 35.15
CA SER A 344 13.39 2.31 34.99
C SER A 344 13.58 1.55 36.30
N LEU A 345 12.73 0.54 36.53
CA LEU A 345 12.75 -0.28 37.75
C LEU A 345 14.13 -0.91 38.02
N ASN A 346 14.76 -1.46 36.98
CA ASN A 346 16.06 -2.13 37.10
C ASN A 346 17.15 -1.12 37.53
N ARG A 347 17.17 0.06 36.89
CA ARG A 347 18.12 1.11 37.21
C ARG A 347 17.90 1.67 38.63
N LEU A 348 16.65 1.74 39.08
CA LEU A 348 16.33 2.15 40.44
C LEU A 348 16.85 1.15 41.49
N LEU A 349 16.69 -0.15 41.24
CA LEU A 349 17.20 -1.21 42.14
C LEU A 349 18.73 -1.25 42.19
N ASP A 350 19.41 -0.89 41.10
CA ASP A 350 20.87 -0.79 41.06
C ASP A 350 21.40 0.47 41.79
N MET A 351 20.54 1.47 42.01
CA MET A 351 20.85 2.72 42.72
C MET A 351 20.52 2.70 44.22
N ALA A 352 19.73 1.72 44.66
CA ALA A 352 19.15 1.64 46.00
C ALA A 352 20.13 1.14 47.08
#